data_AF-A0A3D0XM31-F1
#
_entry.id   AF-A0A3D0XM31-F1
#
_cell.length_a   1.000
_cell.length_b   1.000
_cell.length_c   1.000
_cell.angle_alpha   90.00
_cell.angle_beta   90.00
_cell.angle_gamma   90.00
#
_symmetry.space_group_name_H-M   'P 1'
#
loop_
_entity.id
_entity.type
_entity.pdbx_description
1 polymer ?
#
loop_
_entity_poly.entity_id
_entity_poly.type
_entity_poly.pdbx_seq_one_letter_code
_entity_poly.pdbx_strand_id
1 'polypeptide(L)' 'MEIIKVSSKSAPHAVAGAIANVVRDKSAAEIQSVGAGATNQAIKSIAIARGYL' A
#
# COMPACT_ATOMS: atom_id res chain seq x y z
N MET A 1 -3.01 13.86 0.57
CA MET A 1 -2.83 12.47 0.15
C MET A 1 -1.42 12.07 0.53
N GLU A 2 -1.24 11.06 1.38
CA GLU A 2 0.09 10.58 1.79
C GLU A 2 0.65 9.65 0.70
N ILE A 3 1.93 9.80 0.35
CA ILE A 3 2.58 8.96 -0.66
C ILE A 3 3.28 7.77 0.00
N ILE A 4 2.85 6.57 -0.37
CA ILE A 4 3.46 5.30 0.04
C ILE A 4 4.23 4.73 -1.14
N LYS A 5 5.57 4.72 -1.03
CA LYS A 5 6.45 4.16 -2.05
C LYS A 5 6.64 2.66 -1.83
N VAL A 6 6.38 1.87 -2.87
CA VAL A 6 6.48 0.40 -2.82
C VAL A 6 7.58 -0.08 -3.75
N SER A 7 8.37 -1.04 -3.29
CA SER A 7 9.41 -1.72 -4.05
C SER A 7 9.10 -3.20 -4.18
N SER A 8 9.85 -3.92 -5.01
CA SER A 8 9.75 -5.38 -5.13
C SER A 8 10.08 -6.14 -3.83
N LYS A 9 10.80 -5.51 -2.90
CA LYS A 9 11.18 -6.08 -1.59
C LYS A 9 10.21 -5.70 -0.47
N SER A 10 9.23 -4.83 -0.75
CA SER A 10 8.26 -4.40 0.26
C SER A 10 7.39 -5.58 0.70
N ALA A 11 7.18 -5.72 2.01
CA ALA A 11 6.31 -6.74 2.57
C ALA A 11 4.84 -6.31 2.45
N PRO A 12 3.96 -7.07 1.76
CA PRO A 12 2.60 -6.62 1.49
C PRO A 12 1.77 -6.33 2.74
N HIS A 13 1.93 -7.12 3.81
CA HIS A 13 1.21 -6.89 5.08
C HIS A 13 1.64 -5.58 5.77
N ALA A 14 2.92 -5.22 5.71
CA ALA A 14 3.41 -3.98 6.31
C ALA A 14 2.88 -2.75 5.55
N VAL A 15 2.93 -2.80 4.20
CA VAL A 15 2.38 -1.74 3.35
C VAL A 15 0.86 -1.64 3.53
N ALA A 16 0.14 -2.77 3.66
CA ALA A 16 -1.30 -2.78 3.91
C ALA A 16 -1.66 -2.09 5.24
N GLY A 17 -0.87 -2.30 6.29
CA GLY A 17 -1.04 -1.60 7.57
C GLY A 17 -0.85 -0.09 7.44
N ALA A 18 0.17 0.34 6.67
CA ALA A 18 0.40 1.75 6.38
C ALA A 18 -0.77 2.36 5.59
N ILE A 19 -1.27 1.67 4.56
CA ILE A 19 -2.45 2.09 3.78
C ILE A 19 -3.66 2.26 4.70
N ALA A 20 -3.97 1.26 5.53
CA ALA A 20 -5.13 1.30 6.41
C ALA A 20 -5.05 2.46 7.42
N ASN A 21 -3.87 2.71 7.98
CA ASN A 21 -3.65 3.82 8.90
C ASN A 21 -3.87 5.18 8.21
N VAL A 22 -3.26 5.38 7.03
CA VAL A 22 -3.44 6.61 6.24
C VAL A 22 -4.90 6.82 5.83
N VAL A 23 -5.60 5.78 5.38
CA VAL A 23 -6.99 5.90 4.92
C VAL A 23 -7.94 6.23 6.08
N ARG A 24 -7.72 5.66 7.27
CA ARG A 24 -8.51 6.00 8.47
C ARG A 24 -8.34 7.45 8.92
N ASP A 25 -7.14 8.04 8.74
CA ASP A 25 -6.84 9.42 9.13
C ASP A 25 -7.17 10.44 8.03
N LYS A 26 -6.63 10.22 6.82
CA LYS A 26 -6.63 11.21 5.71
C LYS A 26 -7.58 10.86 4.57
N SER A 27 -8.45 9.87 4.73
CA SER A 27 -9.41 9.34 3.74
C SER A 27 -8.82 8.73 2.46
N ALA A 28 -7.59 9.10 2.06
CA ALA A 28 -6.95 8.61 0.83
C ALA A 28 -5.42 8.45 0.97
N ALA A 29 -4.91 7.34 0.44
CA ALA A 29 -3.48 7.05 0.31
C ALA A 29 -3.10 6.99 -1.18
N GLU A 30 -1.97 7.58 -1.55
CA GLU A 30 -1.36 7.43 -2.88
C GLU A 30 -0.27 6.37 -2.82
N ILE A 31 -0.26 5.46 -3.81
CA ILE A 31 0.75 4.41 -3.88
C ILE A 31 1.55 4.60 -5.16
N GLN A 32 2.88 4.70 -5.00
CA GLN A 32 3.80 4.82 -6.12
C GLN A 32 4.72 3.61 -6.16
N SER A 33 4.77 2.93 -7.30
CA SER A 33 5.61 1.76 -7.54
C SER A 33 6.17 1.79 -8.95
N VAL A 34 7.42 1.37 -9.12
CA VAL A 34 8.08 1.30 -10.42
C VAL A 34 8.55 -0.13 -10.69
N GLY A 35 8.16 -0.68 -11.83
CA GLY A 35 8.52 -2.03 -12.28
C GLY A 35 7.58 -3.13 -11.76
N ALA A 36 7.51 -4.24 -12.50
CA ALA A 36 6.51 -5.30 -12.30
C ALA A 36 6.50 -5.89 -10.87
N GLY A 37 7.68 -6.11 -10.27
CA GLY A 37 7.79 -6.66 -8.93
C GLY A 37 7.21 -5.71 -7.87
N ALA A 38 7.47 -4.41 -7.98
CA ALA A 38 6.94 -3.41 -7.07
C ALA A 38 5.42 -3.25 -7.24
N THR A 39 4.93 -3.22 -8.48
CA THR A 39 3.49 -3.14 -8.78
C THR A 39 2.73 -4.35 -8.22
N ASN A 40 3.29 -5.56 -8.32
CA ASN A 40 2.69 -6.77 -7.73
C ASN A 40 2.54 -6.64 -6.21
N GLN A 41 3.58 -6.14 -5.52
CA GLN A 41 3.52 -5.93 -4.06
C GLN A 41 2.51 -4.83 -3.71
N ALA A 42 2.45 -3.74 -4.49
CA ALA A 42 1.48 -2.67 -4.28
C ALA A 42 0.04 -3.18 -4.36
N ILE A 43 -0.30 -3.93 -5.41
CA ILE A 43 -1.66 -4.47 -5.60
C ILE A 43 -2.02 -5.47 -4.50
N LYS A 44 -1.11 -6.38 -4.12
CA LYS A 44 -1.31 -7.29 -2.98
C LYS A 44 -1.60 -6.52 -1.68
N SER A 45 -0.86 -5.44 -1.44
CA SER A 45 -1.01 -4.62 -0.24
C SER A 45 -2.37 -3.92 -0.20
N ILE A 46 -2.85 -3.40 -1.34
CA ILE A 46 -4.18 -2.81 -1.48
C ILE A 46 -5.26 -3.85 -1.18
N ALA A 47 -5.14 -5.05 -1.76
CA ALA A 47 -6.10 -6.14 -1.53
C ALA A 47 -6.20 -6.52 -0.05
N ILE A 48 -5.06 -6.65 0.64
CA ILE A 48 -5.00 -6.95 2.08
C ILE A 48 -5.58 -5.79 2.90
N ALA A 49 -5.25 -4.53 2.57
CA ALA A 49 -5.71 -3.35 3.31
C ALA A 49 -7.25 -3.24 3.32
N ARG A 50 -7.93 -3.73 2.29
CA ARG A 50 -9.41 -3.79 2.25
C ARG A 50 -10.02 -4.67 3.34
N GLY A 51 -9.27 -5.65 3.88
CA GLY A 51 -9.71 -6.45 5.02
C GLY A 51 -9.42 -5.79 6.37
N TYR A 52 -8.64 -4.70 6.40
CA TYR A 52 -8.31 -3.96 7.62
C TYR A 52 -9.20 -2.72 7.82
N LEU A 53 -9.83 -2.22 6.77
CA LEU A 53 -10.72 -1.05 6.77
C LEU A 53 -12.16 -1.45 7.09
#